data_AF-A0A382V3J0-F1
#
_entry.id   AF-A0A382V3J0-F1
#
_cell.length_a   1.000
_cell.length_b   1.000
_cell.length_c   1.000
_cell.angle_alpha   90.00
_cell.angle_beta   90.00
_cell.angle_gamma   90.00
#
_symmetry.space_group_name_H-M   'P 1'
#
loop_
_entity.id
_entity.type
_entity.pdbx_description
1 polymer ?
#
loop_
_entity_poly.entity_id
_entity_poly.type
_entity_poly.pdbx_seq_one_letter_code
_entity_poly.pdbx_strand_id
1 'polypeptide(L)'
;VTTQWAPEPELLQHLDEAVTMILTTQKENGQFGSEPWISTDQNVLWPLTVAWSQSGSRHFHDEPVLDAIVRGGLALQEAQDENGMWMFRKKDYSEWGPIRMPWAYSRWIRAFAVIKDQMPTDAHQKWAGGLQLGYEGIAEHQLTHIHNIPTHHAMALYCAGQVFDRPTWCEQAADFLRGVASAQSPHGWWAEHEGPVVAYNFVYAEALGTYFAMSGDEQVLPALERAATYHATFTYPDGSCVETIDGRNPYHDGVRLGNAGLTRSAAGRGWTAQQHRL
;
A
#
# COMPACT_ATOMS: atom_id res chain seq x y z
N VAL A 1 -3.25 -28.52 7.42
CA VAL A 1 -3.23 -27.84 8.74
C VAL A 1 -2.92 -26.39 8.46
N THR A 2 -3.94 -25.54 8.41
CA THR A 2 -3.75 -24.09 8.31
C THR A 2 -3.30 -23.60 9.68
N THR A 3 -1.99 -23.50 9.88
CA THR A 3 -1.44 -22.78 11.01
C THR A 3 -1.94 -21.34 10.89
N GLN A 4 -2.78 -20.92 11.83
CA GLN A 4 -3.15 -19.52 11.96
C GLN A 4 -1.85 -18.75 12.25
N TRP A 5 -1.44 -17.90 11.31
CA TRP A 5 -0.22 -17.10 11.49
C TRP A 5 -0.42 -16.16 12.68
N ALA A 6 0.56 -16.11 13.57
CA ALA A 6 0.65 -15.13 14.63
C ALA A 6 1.94 -14.32 14.41
N PRO A 7 1.91 -12.99 14.56
CA PRO A 7 3.11 -12.17 14.49
C PRO A 7 4.06 -12.52 15.64
N GLU A 8 5.36 -12.40 15.37
CA GLU A 8 6.39 -12.49 16.39
C GLU A 8 6.21 -11.37 17.44
N PRO A 9 6.44 -11.64 18.74
CA PRO A 9 6.28 -10.64 19.80
C PRO A 9 7.03 -9.33 19.53
N GLU A 10 8.23 -9.42 18.95
CA GLU A 10 9.09 -8.28 18.62
C GLU A 10 8.46 -7.41 17.53
N LEU A 11 7.80 -8.02 16.53
CA LEU A 11 7.07 -7.28 15.49
C LEU A 11 5.87 -6.54 16.07
N LEU A 12 5.14 -7.16 17.00
CA LEU A 12 4.04 -6.51 17.71
C LEU A 12 4.54 -5.34 18.57
N GLN A 13 5.64 -5.51 19.29
CA GLN A 13 6.23 -4.45 20.10
C GLN A 13 6.63 -3.25 19.23
N HIS A 14 7.32 -3.48 18.11
CA HIS A 14 7.69 -2.39 17.19
C HIS A 14 6.48 -1.69 16.58
N LEU A 15 5.43 -2.44 16.22
CA LEU A 15 4.18 -1.87 15.74
C LEU A 15 3.54 -0.97 16.81
N ASP A 16 3.46 -1.47 18.04
CA ASP A 16 2.87 -0.75 19.16
C ASP A 16 3.61 0.55 19.47
N GLU A 17 4.95 0.50 19.50
CA GLU A 17 5.84 1.66 19.67
C GLU A 17 5.65 2.68 18.53
N ALA A 18 5.62 2.20 17.29
CA ALA A 18 5.39 3.04 16.11
C ALA A 18 4.03 3.74 16.17
N VAL A 19 2.95 3.04 16.55
CA VAL A 19 1.61 3.63 16.70
C VAL A 19 1.61 4.75 17.73
N THR A 20 2.25 4.55 18.88
CA THR A 20 2.33 5.61 19.90
C THR A 20 3.07 6.85 19.37
N MET A 21 4.15 6.68 18.61
CA MET A 21 4.82 7.81 17.97
C MET A 21 3.93 8.49 16.91
N ILE A 22 3.26 7.72 16.06
CA ILE A 22 2.35 8.23 15.02
C ILE A 22 1.26 9.11 15.63
N LEU A 23 0.62 8.65 16.71
CA LEU A 23 -0.46 9.39 17.37
C LEU A 23 -0.03 10.79 17.82
N THR A 24 1.22 10.97 18.24
CA THR A 24 1.73 12.31 18.62
C THR A 24 1.85 13.29 17.47
N THR A 25 1.80 12.81 16.22
CA THR A 25 1.90 13.66 15.02
C THR A 25 0.54 14.12 14.50
N GLN A 26 -0.56 13.66 15.08
CA GLN A 26 -1.90 14.05 14.63
C GLN A 26 -2.24 15.46 15.09
N LYS A 27 -2.68 16.29 14.15
CA LYS A 27 -3.16 17.65 14.37
C LYS A 27 -4.65 17.64 14.74
N GLU A 28 -5.15 18.77 15.23
CA GLU A 28 -6.57 18.93 15.61
C GLU A 28 -7.54 18.62 14.46
N ASN A 29 -7.19 19.01 13.23
CA ASN A 29 -7.95 18.72 12.02
C ASN A 29 -7.81 17.27 11.50
N GLY A 30 -7.26 16.36 12.30
CA GLY A 30 -7.07 14.95 11.95
C GLY A 30 -5.87 14.67 11.04
N GLN A 31 -5.21 15.70 10.52
CA GLN A 31 -4.04 15.52 9.65
C GLN A 31 -2.85 14.94 10.42
N PHE A 32 -2.17 13.95 9.85
CA PHE A 32 -0.86 13.50 10.34
C PHE A 32 0.28 14.20 9.59
N GLY A 33 1.49 14.08 10.12
CA GLY A 33 2.72 14.55 9.47
C GLY A 33 3.00 16.04 9.62
N SER A 34 4.01 16.52 8.89
CA SER A 34 4.54 17.90 8.95
C SER A 34 4.01 18.79 7.83
N GLU A 35 4.22 20.11 7.94
CA GLU A 35 3.95 21.03 6.82
C GLU A 35 5.03 20.97 5.72
N PRO A 36 4.68 21.15 4.44
CA PRO A 36 3.31 21.22 3.96
C PRO A 36 2.62 19.85 4.07
N TRP A 37 1.36 19.84 4.49
CA TRP A 37 0.58 18.60 4.48
C TRP A 37 0.44 18.05 3.06
N ILE A 38 0.65 16.74 2.91
CA ILE A 38 0.49 15.99 1.66
C ILE A 38 -0.34 14.74 1.92
N SER A 39 -1.11 14.27 0.92
CA SER A 39 -2.02 13.13 1.11
C SER A 39 -1.30 11.85 1.56
N THR A 40 -0.03 11.66 1.22
CA THR A 40 0.77 10.51 1.67
C THR A 40 1.18 10.55 3.15
N ASP A 41 1.07 11.70 3.83
CA ASP A 41 1.25 11.75 5.29
C ASP A 41 0.24 10.84 6.00
N GLN A 42 -0.90 10.58 5.36
CA GLN A 42 -1.97 9.71 5.84
C GLN A 42 -1.71 8.23 5.59
N ASN A 43 -0.58 7.85 5.00
CA ASN A 43 -0.22 6.42 4.85
C ASN A 43 -0.11 5.72 6.23
N VAL A 44 0.09 6.48 7.30
CA VAL A 44 0.08 6.00 8.69
C VAL A 44 -1.26 5.43 9.14
N LEU A 45 -2.36 5.67 8.42
CA LEU A 45 -3.66 5.04 8.69
C LEU A 45 -3.56 3.51 8.71
N TRP A 46 -2.73 2.91 7.86
CA TRP A 46 -2.61 1.46 7.78
C TRP A 46 -1.97 0.84 9.03
N PRO A 47 -0.78 1.23 9.50
CA PRO A 47 -0.24 0.68 10.74
C PRO A 47 -1.13 0.95 11.97
N LEU A 48 -1.77 2.12 12.07
CA LEU A 48 -2.77 2.38 13.13
C LEU A 48 -3.90 1.33 13.10
N THR A 49 -4.44 1.07 11.91
CA THR A 49 -5.53 0.10 11.72
C THR A 49 -5.09 -1.34 12.00
N VAL A 50 -3.86 -1.71 11.62
CA VAL A 50 -3.30 -3.04 11.90
C VAL A 50 -3.14 -3.24 13.42
N ALA A 51 -2.60 -2.26 14.14
CA ALA A 51 -2.50 -2.35 15.59
C ALA A 51 -3.88 -2.44 16.26
N TRP A 52 -4.82 -1.61 15.81
CA TRP A 52 -6.19 -1.61 16.34
C TRP A 52 -6.92 -2.95 16.14
N SER A 53 -6.68 -3.65 15.03
CA SER A 53 -7.38 -4.90 14.69
C SER A 53 -6.68 -6.17 15.16
N GLN A 54 -5.42 -6.08 15.62
CA GLN A 54 -4.63 -7.25 15.96
C GLN A 54 -4.73 -7.59 17.45
N SER A 55 -5.27 -8.76 17.79
CA SER A 55 -5.56 -9.17 19.19
C SER A 55 -4.35 -9.20 20.14
N GLY A 56 -3.13 -9.22 19.60
CA GLY A 56 -1.89 -9.18 20.39
C GLY A 56 -1.29 -7.77 20.57
N SER A 57 -1.83 -6.75 19.91
CA SER A 57 -1.39 -5.36 20.06
C SER A 57 -1.94 -4.76 21.35
N ARG A 58 -1.16 -3.88 21.99
CA ARG A 58 -1.65 -3.06 23.12
C ARG A 58 -2.80 -2.12 22.75
N HIS A 59 -2.96 -1.85 21.45
CA HIS A 59 -3.95 -0.95 20.89
C HIS A 59 -5.20 -1.68 20.37
N PHE A 60 -5.30 -2.99 20.63
CA PHE A 60 -6.40 -3.81 20.15
C PHE A 60 -7.77 -3.26 20.61
N HIS A 61 -8.59 -2.86 19.64
CA HIS A 61 -9.89 -2.22 19.84
C HIS A 61 -9.86 -0.96 20.72
N ASP A 62 -8.71 -0.27 20.79
CA ASP A 62 -8.56 0.95 21.60
C ASP A 62 -9.35 2.13 20.99
N GLU A 63 -10.19 2.79 21.80
CA GLU A 63 -11.08 3.86 21.34
C GLU A 63 -10.32 5.11 20.84
N PRO A 64 -9.28 5.62 21.54
CA PRO A 64 -8.45 6.71 21.03
C PRO A 64 -7.78 6.40 19.69
N VAL A 65 -7.34 5.16 19.48
CA VAL A 65 -6.73 4.76 18.20
C VAL A 65 -7.79 4.72 17.10
N LEU A 66 -8.99 4.21 17.37
CA LEU A 66 -10.11 4.25 16.43
C LEU A 66 -10.47 5.69 16.05
N ASP A 67 -10.59 6.59 17.02
CA ASP A 67 -10.85 8.02 16.78
C ASP A 67 -9.76 8.64 15.88
N ALA A 68 -8.48 8.36 16.17
CA ALA A 68 -7.37 8.85 15.38
C ALA A 68 -7.43 8.35 13.93
N ILE A 69 -7.78 7.08 13.70
CA ILE A 69 -7.96 6.52 12.35
C ILE A 69 -9.13 7.23 11.65
N VAL A 70 -10.29 7.35 12.31
CA VAL A 70 -11.49 8.03 11.79
C VAL A 70 -11.17 9.45 11.35
N ARG A 71 -10.56 10.26 12.23
CA ARG A 71 -10.19 11.65 11.92
C ARG A 71 -9.16 11.75 10.81
N GLY A 72 -8.19 10.85 10.76
CA GLY A 72 -7.20 10.84 9.68
C GLY A 72 -7.79 10.56 8.30
N GLY A 73 -8.73 9.61 8.20
CA GLY A 73 -9.40 9.35 6.94
C GLY A 73 -10.41 10.41 6.55
N LEU A 74 -11.08 11.06 7.51
CA LEU A 74 -11.90 12.24 7.22
C LEU A 74 -11.04 13.42 6.74
N ALA A 75 -9.82 13.60 7.25
CA ALA A 75 -8.89 14.60 6.75
C ALA A 75 -8.51 14.37 5.26
N LEU A 76 -8.42 13.11 4.81
CA LEU A 76 -8.28 12.81 3.38
C LEU A 76 -9.53 13.22 2.60
N GLN A 77 -10.72 12.85 3.09
CA GLN A 77 -11.99 13.19 2.46
C GLN A 77 -12.17 14.70 2.30
N GLU A 78 -11.93 15.47 3.37
CA GLU A 78 -12.07 16.93 3.39
C GLU A 78 -11.09 17.62 2.44
N ALA A 79 -9.91 17.04 2.22
CA ALA A 79 -8.90 17.57 1.34
C ALA A 79 -9.08 17.17 -0.14
N GLN A 80 -10.01 16.26 -0.45
CA GLN A 80 -10.29 15.88 -1.83
C GLN A 80 -10.95 17.03 -2.60
N ASP A 81 -10.60 17.16 -3.87
CA ASP A 81 -11.37 17.97 -4.80
C ASP A 81 -12.63 17.25 -5.29
N GLU A 82 -13.42 17.94 -6.11
CA GLU A 82 -14.68 17.46 -6.68
C GLU A 82 -14.54 16.19 -7.55
N ASN A 83 -13.31 15.82 -7.95
CA ASN A 83 -13.02 14.63 -8.76
C ASN A 83 -12.43 13.49 -7.92
N GLY A 84 -12.37 13.65 -6.60
CA GLY A 84 -11.71 12.72 -5.69
C GLY A 84 -10.19 12.73 -5.86
N MET A 85 -9.61 13.85 -6.26
CA MET A 85 -8.16 13.99 -6.42
C MET A 85 -7.60 14.86 -5.29
N TRP A 86 -6.29 14.77 -5.06
CA TRP A 86 -5.56 15.70 -4.21
C TRP A 86 -4.50 16.42 -5.03
N MET A 87 -4.14 17.64 -4.67
CA MET A 87 -2.97 18.27 -5.25
C MET A 87 -1.72 17.42 -4.94
N PHE A 88 -1.00 16.99 -5.97
CA PHE A 88 0.33 16.40 -5.78
C PHE A 88 1.26 17.52 -5.34
N ARG A 89 1.48 17.59 -4.03
CA ARG A 89 2.48 18.44 -3.41
C ARG A 89 3.61 17.59 -2.83
N LYS A 90 4.83 18.13 -2.84
CA LYS A 90 6.00 17.56 -2.14
C LYS A 90 6.32 18.36 -0.88
N LYS A 91 7.15 17.80 0.01
CA LYS A 91 7.57 18.47 1.25
C LYS A 91 8.40 19.74 1.04
N ASP A 92 8.93 19.96 -0.17
CA ASP A 92 9.59 21.20 -0.59
C ASP A 92 8.61 22.25 -1.15
N TYR A 93 7.30 22.06 -0.98
CA TYR A 93 6.22 22.90 -1.49
C TYR A 93 6.04 22.88 -3.03
N SER A 94 6.77 22.06 -3.78
CA SER A 94 6.54 21.91 -5.22
C SER A 94 5.24 21.18 -5.52
N GLU A 95 4.53 21.63 -6.57
CA GLU A 95 3.22 21.11 -6.98
C GLU A 95 3.25 20.59 -8.42
N TRP A 96 2.60 19.45 -8.66
CA TRP A 96 2.65 18.69 -9.92
C TRP A 96 1.26 18.47 -10.52
N GLY A 97 0.23 19.10 -9.93
CA GLY A 97 -1.16 19.01 -10.35
C GLY A 97 -1.98 17.96 -9.58
N PRO A 98 -3.30 17.92 -9.80
CA PRO A 98 -4.17 16.96 -9.15
C PRO A 98 -3.79 15.52 -9.49
N ILE A 99 -3.86 14.63 -8.48
CA ILE A 99 -3.62 13.19 -8.65
C ILE A 99 -4.58 12.38 -7.77
N ARG A 100 -5.02 11.24 -8.27
CA ARG A 100 -5.54 10.17 -7.42
C ARG A 100 -4.34 9.46 -6.79
N MET A 101 -3.86 9.94 -5.65
CA MET A 101 -2.60 9.44 -5.07
C MET A 101 -2.69 7.95 -4.72
N PRO A 102 -1.96 7.03 -5.40
CA PRO A 102 -2.22 5.59 -5.31
C PRO A 102 -1.93 5.01 -3.92
N TRP A 103 -0.89 5.50 -3.25
CA TRP A 103 -0.53 5.04 -1.91
C TRP A 103 -1.58 5.47 -0.88
N ALA A 104 -1.99 6.74 -0.89
CA ALA A 104 -3.02 7.25 0.00
C ALA A 104 -4.33 6.46 -0.19
N TYR A 105 -4.82 6.33 -1.43
CA TYR A 105 -6.03 5.55 -1.73
C TYR A 105 -5.97 4.12 -1.20
N SER A 106 -4.86 3.40 -1.44
CA SER A 106 -4.74 2.02 -0.98
C SER A 106 -4.78 1.87 0.53
N ARG A 107 -4.11 2.75 1.30
CA ARG A 107 -4.12 2.68 2.76
C ARG A 107 -5.48 3.12 3.29
N TRP A 108 -6.12 4.08 2.62
CA TRP A 108 -7.42 4.63 2.98
C TRP A 108 -8.56 3.62 2.81
N ILE A 109 -8.66 2.91 1.67
CA ILE A 109 -9.69 1.87 1.48
C ILE A 109 -9.49 0.67 2.40
N ARG A 110 -8.23 0.25 2.58
CA ARG A 110 -7.92 -0.92 3.41
C ARG A 110 -8.16 -0.63 4.88
N ALA A 111 -7.84 0.59 5.35
CA ALA A 111 -8.18 1.02 6.69
C ALA A 111 -9.71 1.00 6.90
N PHE A 112 -10.45 1.64 6.00
CA PHE A 112 -11.92 1.65 6.03
C PHE A 112 -12.52 0.24 6.04
N ALA A 113 -12.00 -0.67 5.20
CA ALA A 113 -12.47 -2.06 5.13
C ALA A 113 -12.43 -2.78 6.48
N VAL A 114 -11.45 -2.46 7.32
CA VAL A 114 -11.26 -3.07 8.64
C VAL A 114 -12.14 -2.42 9.71
N ILE A 115 -12.30 -1.09 9.70
CA ILE A 115 -12.95 -0.36 10.80
C ILE A 115 -14.40 0.07 10.52
N LYS A 116 -14.90 -0.09 9.28
CA LYS A 116 -16.19 0.49 8.84
C LYS A 116 -17.36 0.20 9.77
N ASP A 117 -17.42 -1.00 10.34
CA ASP A 117 -18.52 -1.44 11.20
C ASP A 117 -18.45 -0.86 12.63
N GLN A 118 -17.34 -0.22 13.00
CA GLN A 118 -17.12 0.42 14.30
C GLN A 118 -17.17 1.96 14.22
N MET A 119 -17.31 2.51 13.01
CA MET A 119 -17.34 3.95 12.80
C MET A 119 -18.69 4.58 13.23
N PRO A 120 -18.69 5.82 13.75
CA PRO A 120 -19.91 6.61 13.84
C PRO A 120 -20.57 6.76 12.45
N THR A 121 -21.90 6.72 12.40
CA THR A 121 -22.66 6.68 11.13
C THR A 121 -22.33 7.84 10.18
N ASP A 122 -22.24 9.07 10.69
CA ASP A 122 -21.89 10.25 9.88
C ASP A 122 -20.48 10.16 9.29
N ALA A 123 -19.50 9.77 10.12
CA ALA A 123 -18.12 9.58 9.68
C ALA A 123 -17.99 8.46 8.64
N HIS A 124 -18.71 7.35 8.85
CA HIS A 124 -18.79 6.25 7.88
C HIS A 124 -19.31 6.74 6.53
N GLN A 125 -20.42 7.48 6.51
CA GLN A 125 -21.03 7.99 5.27
C GLN A 125 -20.10 8.95 4.52
N LYS A 126 -19.48 9.90 5.23
CA LYS A 126 -18.54 10.85 4.63
C LYS A 126 -17.33 10.16 4.02
N TRP A 127 -16.67 9.30 4.80
CA TRP A 127 -15.50 8.56 4.33
C TRP A 127 -15.88 7.66 3.13
N ALA A 128 -16.97 6.88 3.23
CA ALA A 128 -17.44 6.03 2.15
C ALA A 128 -17.76 6.84 0.87
N GLY A 129 -18.30 8.05 1.00
CA GLY A 129 -18.56 8.95 -0.12
C GLY A 129 -17.28 9.39 -0.84
N GLY A 130 -16.26 9.83 -0.09
CA GLY A 130 -14.97 10.22 -0.68
C GLY A 130 -14.22 9.04 -1.34
N LEU A 131 -14.30 7.85 -0.74
CA LEU A 131 -13.75 6.64 -1.37
C LEU A 131 -14.48 6.31 -2.68
N GLN A 132 -15.81 6.30 -2.70
CA GLN A 132 -16.58 6.00 -3.90
C GLN A 132 -16.30 7.00 -5.04
N LEU A 133 -16.31 8.31 -4.75
CA LEU A 133 -15.94 9.35 -5.71
C LEU A 133 -14.56 9.10 -6.33
N GLY A 134 -13.58 8.79 -5.48
CA GLY A 134 -12.23 8.45 -5.88
C GLY A 134 -12.14 7.22 -6.78
N TYR A 135 -12.76 6.12 -6.36
CA TYR A 135 -12.68 4.84 -7.06
C TYR A 135 -13.48 4.79 -8.36
N GLU A 136 -14.57 5.55 -8.47
CA GLU A 136 -15.26 5.76 -9.75
C GLU A 136 -14.29 6.35 -10.78
N GLY A 137 -13.58 7.42 -10.42
CA GLY A 137 -12.57 8.01 -11.30
C GLY A 137 -11.32 7.15 -11.51
N ILE A 138 -10.94 6.30 -10.54
CA ILE A 138 -9.86 5.30 -10.73
C ILE A 138 -10.26 4.26 -11.78
N ALA A 139 -11.46 3.68 -11.62
CA ALA A 139 -11.99 2.68 -12.53
C ALA A 139 -12.11 3.23 -13.95
N GLU A 140 -12.56 4.48 -14.11
CA GLU A 140 -12.77 5.07 -15.43
C GLU A 140 -11.46 5.46 -16.15
N HIS A 141 -10.44 5.92 -15.42
CA HIS A 141 -9.34 6.65 -16.05
C HIS A 141 -7.93 6.14 -15.74
N GLN A 142 -7.72 5.35 -14.68
CA GLN A 142 -6.36 5.07 -14.20
C GLN A 142 -5.77 3.75 -14.72
N LEU A 143 -6.60 2.81 -15.19
CA LEU A 143 -6.16 1.47 -15.60
C LEU A 143 -5.93 1.37 -17.12
N THR A 144 -5.21 2.32 -17.70
CA THR A 144 -5.05 2.47 -19.17
C THR A 144 -3.82 1.80 -19.75
N HIS A 145 -2.76 1.62 -18.97
CA HIS A 145 -1.51 1.01 -19.40
C HIS A 145 -0.75 0.43 -18.20
N ILE A 146 0.09 -0.57 -18.43
CA ILE A 146 0.89 -1.21 -17.38
C ILE A 146 2.01 -0.27 -16.96
N HIS A 147 1.93 0.20 -15.72
CA HIS A 147 2.91 1.05 -15.04
C HIS A 147 2.67 0.95 -13.52
N ASN A 148 3.61 1.38 -12.66
CA ASN A 148 3.48 1.17 -11.22
C ASN A 148 2.23 1.82 -10.60
N ILE A 149 1.90 3.06 -10.99
CA ILE A 149 0.73 3.80 -10.49
C ILE A 149 -0.59 3.07 -10.84
N PRO A 150 -0.91 2.78 -12.12
CA PRO A 150 -2.07 1.96 -12.49
C PRO A 150 -2.12 0.60 -11.80
N THR A 151 -0.98 -0.09 -11.65
CA THR A 151 -0.90 -1.38 -10.98
C THR A 151 -1.34 -1.28 -9.52
N HIS A 152 -0.85 -0.27 -8.81
CA HIS A 152 -1.19 -0.06 -7.42
C HIS A 152 -2.64 0.44 -7.25
N HIS A 153 -3.16 1.21 -8.22
CA HIS A 153 -4.58 1.54 -8.30
C HIS A 153 -5.46 0.31 -8.49
N ALA A 154 -5.09 -0.62 -9.38
CA ALA A 154 -5.87 -1.83 -9.62
C ALA A 154 -5.97 -2.68 -8.34
N MET A 155 -4.86 -2.85 -7.60
CA MET A 155 -4.90 -3.54 -6.31
C MET A 155 -5.89 -2.89 -5.34
N ALA A 156 -5.86 -1.56 -5.23
CA ALA A 156 -6.74 -0.83 -4.34
C ALA A 156 -8.21 -0.85 -4.82
N LEU A 157 -8.43 -0.84 -6.14
CA LEU A 157 -9.76 -0.93 -6.77
C LEU A 157 -10.40 -2.30 -6.52
N TYR A 158 -9.61 -3.39 -6.52
CA TYR A 158 -10.12 -4.71 -6.14
C TYR A 158 -10.66 -4.70 -4.70
N CYS A 159 -9.91 -4.13 -3.77
CA CYS A 159 -10.34 -3.95 -2.38
C CYS A 159 -11.63 -3.11 -2.30
N ALA A 160 -11.69 -1.98 -3.01
CA ALA A 160 -12.88 -1.14 -3.06
C ALA A 160 -14.10 -1.90 -3.63
N GLY A 161 -13.89 -2.71 -4.67
CA GLY A 161 -14.92 -3.55 -5.25
C GLY A 161 -15.52 -4.55 -4.26
N GLN A 162 -14.68 -5.15 -3.40
CA GLN A 162 -15.16 -6.02 -2.32
C GLN A 162 -15.88 -5.23 -1.22
N VAL A 163 -15.36 -4.05 -0.85
CA VAL A 163 -15.90 -3.25 0.25
C VAL A 163 -17.27 -2.66 -0.07
N PHE A 164 -17.50 -2.26 -1.33
CA PHE A 164 -18.71 -1.59 -1.79
C PHE A 164 -19.62 -2.47 -2.68
N ASP A 165 -19.38 -3.78 -2.68
CA ASP A 165 -20.15 -4.75 -3.47
C ASP A 165 -20.25 -4.37 -4.96
N ARG A 166 -19.13 -3.96 -5.57
CA ARG A 166 -19.01 -3.60 -6.99
C ARG A 166 -18.24 -4.70 -7.75
N PRO A 167 -18.92 -5.79 -8.20
CA PRO A 167 -18.23 -6.92 -8.85
C PRO A 167 -17.48 -6.52 -10.13
N THR A 168 -18.00 -5.54 -10.88
CA THR A 168 -17.34 -5.03 -12.09
C THR A 168 -15.99 -4.37 -11.79
N TRP A 169 -15.83 -3.73 -10.63
CA TRP A 169 -14.55 -3.18 -10.19
C TRP A 169 -13.55 -4.28 -9.84
N CYS A 170 -14.02 -5.36 -9.20
CA CYS A 170 -13.18 -6.52 -8.92
C CYS A 170 -12.69 -7.19 -10.22
N GLU A 171 -13.59 -7.40 -11.18
CA GLU A 171 -13.25 -8.01 -12.49
C GLU A 171 -12.24 -7.15 -13.25
N GLN A 172 -12.50 -5.84 -13.38
CA GLN A 172 -11.60 -4.91 -14.06
C GLN A 172 -10.21 -4.89 -13.42
N ALA A 173 -10.14 -4.83 -12.09
CA ALA A 173 -8.87 -4.85 -11.36
C ALA A 173 -8.12 -6.18 -11.54
N ALA A 174 -8.83 -7.30 -11.43
CA ALA A 174 -8.25 -8.64 -11.59
C ALA A 174 -7.65 -8.83 -12.98
N ASP A 175 -8.38 -8.47 -14.03
CA ASP A 175 -7.92 -8.59 -15.41
C ASP A 175 -6.69 -7.70 -15.66
N PHE A 176 -6.70 -6.47 -15.15
CA PHE A 176 -5.54 -5.59 -15.24
C PHE A 176 -4.31 -6.19 -14.53
N LEU A 177 -4.47 -6.70 -13.31
CA LEU A 177 -3.37 -7.27 -12.52
C LEU A 177 -2.83 -8.58 -13.10
N ARG A 178 -3.66 -9.41 -13.73
CA ARG A 178 -3.21 -10.57 -14.51
C ARG A 178 -2.41 -10.14 -15.74
N GLY A 179 -2.83 -9.06 -16.40
CA GLY A 179 -2.07 -8.41 -17.47
C GLY A 179 -0.70 -7.93 -16.99
N VAL A 180 -0.63 -7.27 -15.84
CA VAL A 180 0.62 -6.88 -15.18
C VAL A 180 1.52 -8.09 -14.92
N ALA A 181 0.99 -9.15 -14.31
CA ALA A 181 1.76 -10.37 -14.04
C ALA A 181 2.31 -11.01 -15.32
N SER A 182 1.54 -10.97 -16.41
CA SER A 182 1.92 -11.50 -17.72
C SER A 182 2.95 -10.64 -18.45
N ALA A 183 2.95 -9.32 -18.23
CA ALA A 183 3.89 -8.38 -18.84
C ALA A 183 5.26 -8.34 -18.16
N GLN A 184 5.43 -9.01 -17.01
CA GLN A 184 6.71 -9.08 -16.32
C GLN A 184 7.79 -9.69 -17.23
N SER A 185 8.99 -9.12 -17.21
CA SER A 185 10.12 -9.68 -17.94
C SER A 185 10.41 -11.12 -17.47
N PRO A 186 11.00 -11.97 -18.33
CA PRO A 186 11.43 -13.31 -17.93
C PRO A 186 12.49 -13.28 -16.81
N HIS A 187 13.11 -12.13 -16.57
CA HIS A 187 14.11 -11.90 -15.54
C HIS A 187 13.52 -11.35 -14.22
N GLY A 188 12.19 -11.25 -14.11
CA GLY A 188 11.52 -10.94 -12.84
C GLY A 188 11.36 -9.44 -12.53
N TRP A 189 11.43 -8.58 -13.53
CA TRP A 189 11.23 -7.13 -13.38
C TRP A 189 10.21 -6.56 -14.36
N TRP A 190 9.64 -5.41 -14.04
CA TRP A 190 8.76 -4.65 -14.94
C TRP A 190 9.49 -3.42 -15.49
N ALA A 191 9.33 -3.18 -16.79
CA ALA A 191 9.87 -2.00 -17.44
C ALA A 191 9.02 -0.78 -17.10
N GLU A 192 9.67 0.31 -16.71
CA GLU A 192 9.03 1.63 -16.55
C GLU A 192 9.38 2.56 -17.71
N HIS A 193 10.54 2.33 -18.32
CA HIS A 193 11.01 2.95 -19.56
C HIS A 193 11.64 1.85 -20.44
N GLU A 194 12.96 1.87 -20.64
CA GLU A 194 13.68 0.89 -21.47
C GLU A 194 14.30 -0.26 -20.67
N GLY A 195 14.18 -0.25 -19.35
CA GLY A 195 14.84 -1.22 -18.48
C GLY A 195 14.25 -1.30 -17.08
N PRO A 196 14.89 -2.08 -16.19
CA PRO A 196 14.47 -2.21 -14.81
C PRO A 196 14.55 -0.87 -14.06
N VAL A 197 13.64 -0.73 -13.10
CA VAL A 197 13.73 0.25 -12.02
C VAL A 197 13.58 -0.55 -10.74
N VAL A 198 14.70 -0.88 -10.11
CA VAL A 198 14.76 -1.87 -9.01
C VAL A 198 13.81 -1.50 -7.89
N ALA A 199 13.81 -0.24 -7.45
CA ALA A 199 12.92 0.20 -6.39
C ALA A 199 11.43 0.07 -6.78
N TYR A 200 11.07 0.27 -8.04
CA TYR A 200 9.67 0.20 -8.47
C TYR A 200 9.19 -1.24 -8.63
N ASN A 201 10.10 -2.20 -8.83
CA ASN A 201 9.77 -3.62 -8.80
C ASN A 201 9.07 -4.04 -7.48
N PHE A 202 9.44 -3.40 -6.37
CA PHE A 202 8.74 -3.60 -5.09
C PHE A 202 7.28 -3.13 -5.14
N VAL A 203 6.96 -2.06 -5.87
CA VAL A 203 5.59 -1.54 -5.99
C VAL A 203 4.69 -2.55 -6.70
N TYR A 204 5.17 -3.14 -7.79
CA TYR A 204 4.46 -4.22 -8.49
C TYR A 204 4.29 -5.45 -7.61
N ALA A 205 5.36 -5.88 -6.93
CA ALA A 205 5.32 -7.03 -6.03
C ALA A 205 4.35 -6.80 -4.86
N GLU A 206 4.33 -5.61 -4.25
CA GLU A 206 3.39 -5.26 -3.18
C GLU A 206 1.94 -5.32 -3.68
N ALA A 207 1.66 -4.74 -4.85
CA ALA A 207 0.32 -4.70 -5.42
C ALA A 207 -0.20 -6.11 -5.75
N LEU A 208 0.60 -6.93 -6.45
CA LEU A 208 0.23 -8.31 -6.77
C LEU A 208 0.12 -9.20 -5.52
N GLY A 209 1.02 -9.04 -4.56
CA GLY A 209 1.00 -9.79 -3.30
C GLY A 209 -0.18 -9.45 -2.41
N THR A 210 -0.56 -8.17 -2.35
CA THR A 210 -1.74 -7.71 -1.63
C THR A 210 -3.02 -8.17 -2.33
N TYR A 211 -3.08 -8.07 -3.67
CA TYR A 211 -4.17 -8.62 -4.46
C TYR A 211 -4.36 -10.12 -4.19
N PHE A 212 -3.30 -10.92 -4.29
CA PHE A 212 -3.36 -12.35 -3.98
C PHE A 212 -3.90 -12.62 -2.58
N ALA A 213 -3.50 -11.83 -1.58
CA ALA A 213 -4.00 -11.98 -0.21
C ALA A 213 -5.52 -11.78 -0.10
N MET A 214 -6.10 -10.90 -0.93
CA MET A 214 -7.54 -10.60 -0.93
C MET A 214 -8.35 -11.53 -1.84
N SER A 215 -7.78 -11.95 -2.97
CA SER A 215 -8.49 -12.69 -4.02
C SER A 215 -8.24 -14.20 -4.03
N GLY A 216 -7.09 -14.64 -3.52
CA GLY A 216 -6.61 -16.02 -3.69
C GLY A 216 -6.22 -16.37 -5.13
N ASP A 217 -6.09 -15.39 -6.04
CA ASP A 217 -5.79 -15.65 -7.45
C ASP A 217 -4.34 -16.12 -7.66
N GLU A 218 -4.14 -17.44 -7.72
CA GLU A 218 -2.83 -18.06 -7.83
C GLU A 218 -2.08 -17.72 -9.14
N GLN A 219 -2.76 -17.16 -10.15
CA GLN A 219 -2.14 -16.82 -11.44
C GLN A 219 -1.04 -15.76 -11.32
N VAL A 220 -1.03 -14.98 -10.24
CA VAL A 220 0.01 -13.96 -10.01
C VAL A 220 1.24 -14.51 -9.27
N LEU A 221 1.15 -15.71 -8.67
CA LEU A 221 2.24 -16.30 -7.88
C LEU A 221 3.53 -16.50 -8.67
N PRO A 222 3.51 -16.99 -9.94
CA PRO A 222 4.74 -17.11 -10.72
C PRO A 222 5.47 -15.77 -10.93
N ALA A 223 4.73 -14.66 -11.04
CA ALA A 223 5.34 -13.34 -11.19
C ALA A 223 5.99 -12.86 -9.87
N LEU A 224 5.35 -13.16 -8.73
CA LEU A 224 5.91 -12.88 -7.41
C LEU A 224 7.17 -13.69 -7.11
N GLU A 225 7.20 -14.97 -7.49
CA GLU A 225 8.40 -15.82 -7.37
C GLU A 225 9.57 -15.21 -8.16
N ARG A 226 9.36 -14.86 -9.43
CA ARG A 226 10.41 -14.24 -10.25
C ARG A 226 10.86 -12.88 -9.72
N ALA A 227 9.94 -12.05 -9.23
CA ALA A 227 10.29 -10.77 -8.61
C ALA A 227 11.15 -10.96 -7.36
N ALA A 228 10.84 -11.98 -6.55
CA ALA A 228 11.65 -12.33 -5.40
C ALA A 228 13.04 -12.86 -5.77
N THR A 229 13.14 -13.72 -6.80
CA THR A 229 14.44 -14.17 -7.32
C THR A 229 15.28 -13.00 -7.84
N TYR A 230 14.64 -12.05 -8.52
CA TYR A 230 15.28 -10.82 -8.97
C TYR A 230 15.88 -10.05 -7.79
N HIS A 231 15.10 -9.75 -6.74
CA HIS A 231 15.62 -9.04 -5.57
C HIS A 231 16.68 -9.83 -4.79
N ALA A 232 16.54 -11.15 -4.68
CA ALA A 232 17.57 -12.00 -4.08
C ALA A 232 18.91 -11.94 -4.85
N THR A 233 18.88 -11.63 -6.15
CA THR A 233 20.07 -11.52 -7.00
C THR A 233 20.64 -10.11 -7.01
N PHE A 234 19.78 -9.08 -7.01
CA PHE A 234 20.14 -7.68 -7.19
C PHE A 234 20.06 -6.87 -5.89
N THR A 235 20.54 -7.49 -4.81
CA THR A 235 20.74 -6.84 -3.50
C THR A 235 22.16 -7.16 -3.01
N TYR A 236 22.91 -6.12 -2.65
CA TYR A 236 24.24 -6.27 -2.07
C TYR A 236 24.17 -6.95 -0.68
N PRO A 237 25.29 -7.50 -0.18
CA PRO A 237 25.33 -8.13 1.14
C PRO A 237 24.93 -7.20 2.31
N ASP A 238 25.09 -5.89 2.15
CA ASP A 238 24.71 -4.86 3.13
C ASP A 238 23.22 -4.48 3.08
N GLY A 239 22.44 -5.11 2.20
CA GLY A 239 21.01 -4.90 2.03
C GLY A 239 20.64 -3.83 0.99
N SER A 240 21.61 -3.06 0.50
CA SER A 240 21.38 -2.03 -0.51
C SER A 240 21.00 -2.67 -1.85
N CYS A 241 20.02 -2.09 -2.55
CA CYS A 241 19.66 -2.54 -3.90
C CYS A 241 20.73 -2.13 -4.92
N VAL A 242 20.97 -2.97 -5.94
CA VAL A 242 21.96 -2.66 -6.99
C VAL A 242 21.48 -1.48 -7.84
N GLU A 243 22.19 -0.36 -7.75
CA GLU A 243 21.84 0.93 -8.32
C GLU A 243 22.17 1.07 -9.81
N THR A 244 23.16 0.32 -10.30
CA THR A 244 23.63 0.40 -11.70
C THR A 244 22.57 -0.02 -12.73
N ILE A 245 21.48 -0.62 -12.27
CA ILE A 245 20.33 -1.03 -13.08
C ILE A 245 19.02 -0.40 -12.61
N ASP A 246 19.04 0.56 -11.68
CA ASP A 246 17.86 1.29 -11.22
C ASP A 246 17.71 2.58 -12.04
N GLY A 247 17.22 2.44 -13.28
CA GLY A 247 17.29 3.48 -14.33
C GLY A 247 16.52 4.79 -14.07
N ARG A 248 16.00 5.00 -12.85
CA ARG A 248 15.24 6.20 -12.45
C ARG A 248 15.56 6.69 -11.05
N ASN A 249 15.98 5.81 -10.13
CA ASN A 249 16.25 6.23 -8.75
C ASN A 249 17.75 6.42 -8.51
N PRO A 250 18.15 7.49 -7.80
CA PRO A 250 19.53 7.62 -7.33
C PRO A 250 19.88 6.46 -6.38
N TYR A 251 21.18 6.27 -6.13
CA TYR A 251 21.65 5.32 -5.13
C TYR A 251 20.96 5.57 -3.77
N HIS A 252 20.44 4.49 -3.19
CA HIS A 252 19.89 4.45 -1.84
C HIS A 252 20.64 3.38 -1.06
N ASP A 253 21.21 3.76 0.08
CA ASP A 253 21.87 2.85 0.99
C ASP A 253 20.87 2.16 1.93
N GLY A 254 21.27 0.98 2.39
CA GLY A 254 20.64 0.29 3.50
C GLY A 254 19.51 -0.67 3.12
N VAL A 255 18.88 -1.17 4.17
CA VAL A 255 17.95 -2.31 4.14
C VAL A 255 16.58 -1.93 3.57
N ARG A 256 16.02 -2.81 2.74
CA ARG A 256 14.61 -2.78 2.33
C ARG A 256 13.84 -3.86 3.09
N LEU A 257 12.90 -3.47 3.94
CA LEU A 257 12.15 -4.38 4.83
C LEU A 257 11.14 -5.33 4.13
N GLY A 258 11.18 -5.41 2.80
CA GLY A 258 10.31 -6.25 1.99
C GLY A 258 8.83 -5.85 1.97
N ASN A 259 8.01 -6.69 1.34
CA ASN A 259 6.57 -6.49 1.24
C ASN A 259 5.81 -7.83 1.11
N ALA A 260 4.48 -7.75 1.14
CA ALA A 260 3.60 -8.92 1.10
C ALA A 260 3.72 -9.78 -0.17
N GLY A 261 4.28 -9.26 -1.26
CA GLY A 261 4.55 -10.01 -2.48
C GLY A 261 5.77 -10.91 -2.35
N LEU A 262 6.85 -10.40 -1.75
CA LEU A 262 8.10 -11.15 -1.60
C LEU A 262 7.95 -12.32 -0.64
N THR A 263 7.08 -12.24 0.36
CA THR A 263 6.88 -13.34 1.31
C THR A 263 6.16 -14.56 0.71
N ARG A 264 5.68 -14.48 -0.54
CA ARG A 264 4.95 -15.56 -1.22
C ARG A 264 5.82 -16.67 -1.80
N SER A 265 7.14 -16.48 -1.86
CA SER A 265 8.09 -17.48 -2.35
C SER A 265 9.12 -17.88 -1.29
N ALA A 266 9.78 -19.02 -1.48
CA ALA A 266 10.91 -19.39 -0.63
C ALA A 266 12.09 -18.42 -0.80
N ALA A 267 12.38 -18.03 -2.04
CA ALA A 267 13.42 -17.05 -2.35
C ALA A 267 13.17 -15.70 -1.65
N GLY A 268 11.94 -15.20 -1.71
CA GLY A 268 11.61 -13.90 -1.13
C GLY A 268 11.52 -13.94 0.38
N ARG A 269 11.06 -15.04 1.00
CA ARG A 269 11.21 -15.22 2.46
C ARG A 269 12.69 -15.25 2.89
N GLY A 270 13.54 -15.92 2.12
CA GLY A 270 14.99 -15.93 2.36
C GLY A 270 15.60 -14.53 2.26
N TRP A 271 15.25 -13.78 1.22
CA TRP A 271 15.68 -12.39 1.04
C TRP A 271 15.18 -11.50 2.19
N THR A 272 13.90 -11.55 2.56
CA THR A 272 13.35 -10.78 3.68
C THR A 272 14.04 -11.13 5.00
N ALA A 273 14.29 -12.41 5.27
CA ALA A 273 15.02 -12.83 6.48
C ALA A 273 16.49 -12.39 6.49
N GLN A 274 17.13 -12.20 5.33
CA GLN A 274 18.45 -11.57 5.26
C GLN A 274 18.35 -10.09 5.63
N GLN A 275 17.38 -9.36 5.08
CA GLN A 275 17.18 -7.94 5.35
C GLN A 275 16.98 -7.66 6.84
N HIS A 276 16.20 -8.48 7.55
CA HIS A 276 15.97 -8.30 8.99
C HIS A 276 17.17 -8.65 9.89
N ARG A 277 18.21 -9.29 9.37
CA ARG A 277 19.41 -9.67 10.14
C ARG A 277 20.54 -8.63 10.06
N LEU A 278 20.41 -7.65 9.18
CA LEU A 278 21.33 -6.53 8.99
C LEU A 278 20.95 -5.38 9.93
#